data_AF-A0AAD9PTV4-F1
#
_entry.id   AF-A0AAD9PTV4-F1
#
_cell.length_a   1.000
_cell.length_b   1.000
_cell.length_c   1.000
_cell.angle_alpha   90.00
_cell.angle_beta   90.00
_cell.angle_gamma   90.00
#
_symmetry.space_group_name_H-M   'P 1'
#
loop_
_entity.id
_entity.type
_entity.pdbx_description
1 polymer ?
#
loop_
_entity_poly.entity_id
_entity_poly.type
_entity_poly.pdbx_seq_one_letter_code
_entity_poly.pdbx_strand_id
1 'polypeptide(L)'
;MDVLALAHMQKNEEKTDMAEFIVNRGSKVVNEVLRTAWEMEEAKAAQERAAKSRLEILQEARGEPCTCKQASRWHASATELLEHNGISCKSFALAVKELLCKGCAFTNPATTSFAWIGAEEAEVIFLNDFRWSPQVIRWHDLLLLLEGQLVHLPAPKSHFAKDMVFDRDTPIFATSKYPVVFVKNGMVDERETEMMTVRWRTFTLNWQIPEAKQ
;
A
#
# COMPACT_ATOMS: atom_id res chain seq x y z
N MET A 1 26.53 15.78 -10.06
CA MET A 1 27.99 16.04 -10.00
C MET A 1 28.65 15.15 -11.02
N ASP A 2 29.55 15.70 -11.83
CA ASP A 2 30.34 14.94 -12.80
C ASP A 2 31.36 14.03 -12.07
N VAL A 3 31.35 12.73 -12.36
CA VAL A 3 32.24 11.72 -11.74
C VAL A 3 33.71 12.09 -11.96
N LEU A 4 34.03 12.73 -13.09
CA LEU A 4 35.37 13.20 -13.41
C LEU A 4 35.81 14.37 -12.52
N ALA A 5 34.88 15.27 -12.18
CA ALA A 5 35.16 16.37 -11.27
C ALA A 5 35.40 15.88 -9.84
N LEU A 6 34.64 14.88 -9.39
CA LEU A 6 34.80 14.26 -8.06
C LEU A 6 36.14 13.51 -7.94
N ALA A 7 36.54 12.78 -8.98
CA ALA A 7 37.81 12.07 -9.05
C ALA A 7 39.01 13.04 -9.01
N HIS A 8 38.92 14.18 -9.70
CA HIS A 8 39.96 15.20 -9.69
C HIS A 8 40.10 15.88 -8.32
N MET A 9 38.99 16.11 -7.61
CA MET A 9 39.02 16.67 -6.25
C MET A 9 39.65 15.70 -5.24
N GLN A 10 39.35 14.41 -5.32
CA GLN A 10 39.87 13.41 -4.38
C GLN A 10 41.34 13.04 -4.62
N LYS A 11 41.83 13.16 -5.86
CA LYS A 11 43.26 13.04 -6.17
C LYS A 11 44.10 14.10 -5.45
N ASN A 12 43.55 15.29 -5.25
CA ASN A 12 44.20 16.38 -4.52
C ASN A 12 44.16 16.18 -3.00
N GLU A 13 43.35 15.24 -2.50
CA GLU A 13 43.22 14.89 -1.07
C GLU A 13 43.99 13.61 -0.70
N GLU A 14 44.99 13.21 -1.51
CA GLU A 14 45.83 12.00 -1.32
C GLU A 14 45.08 10.65 -1.29
N LYS A 15 43.79 10.63 -1.66
CA LYS A 15 43.00 9.40 -1.86
C LYS A 15 43.10 8.94 -3.32
N THR A 16 44.30 8.54 -3.72
CA THR A 16 44.67 8.30 -5.13
C THR A 16 44.08 7.03 -5.75
N ASP A 17 43.78 6.00 -4.94
CA ASP A 17 43.32 4.68 -5.42
C ASP A 17 41.98 4.75 -6.17
N MET A 18 41.02 5.52 -5.65
CA MET A 18 39.70 5.65 -6.26
C MET A 18 39.71 6.51 -7.53
N ALA A 19 40.52 7.57 -7.56
CA ALA A 19 40.69 8.42 -8.74
C ALA A 19 41.39 7.67 -9.88
N GLU A 20 42.41 6.88 -9.56
CA GLU A 20 43.12 6.03 -10.53
C GLU A 20 42.20 4.93 -11.08
N PHE A 21 41.37 4.31 -10.24
CA PHE A 21 40.37 3.32 -10.66
C PHE A 21 39.34 3.91 -11.65
N ILE A 22 38.84 5.13 -11.38
CA ILE A 22 37.84 5.81 -12.23
C ILE A 22 38.44 6.21 -13.59
N VAL A 23 39.68 6.70 -13.62
CA VAL A 23 40.36 7.15 -14.86
C VAL A 23 40.73 5.95 -15.74
N ASN A 24 41.09 4.82 -15.15
CA ASN A 24 41.55 3.62 -15.87
C ASN A 24 40.42 2.69 -16.32
N ARG A 25 39.15 2.99 -15.99
CA ARG A 25 37.98 2.16 -16.35
C ARG A 25 36.95 2.97 -17.11
N GLY A 26 36.29 2.34 -18.08
CA GLY A 26 35.20 2.97 -18.83
C GLY A 26 33.99 3.31 -17.93
N SER A 27 33.27 4.38 -18.26
CA SER A 27 32.12 4.88 -17.48
C SER A 27 31.07 3.83 -17.14
N LYS A 28 30.86 2.84 -18.02
CA LYS A 28 29.96 1.71 -17.77
C LYS A 28 30.39 0.85 -16.58
N VAL A 29 31.69 0.53 -16.48
CA VAL A 29 32.24 -0.28 -15.38
C VAL A 29 32.18 0.51 -14.07
N VAL A 30 32.49 1.81 -14.11
CA VAL A 30 32.39 2.67 -12.92
C VAL A 30 30.95 2.74 -12.40
N ASN A 31 29.96 2.91 -13.28
CA ASN A 31 28.54 2.91 -12.89
C ASN A 31 28.07 1.56 -12.33
N GLU A 32 28.53 0.44 -12.90
CA GLU A 32 28.21 -0.89 -12.38
C GLU A 32 28.78 -1.11 -10.97
N VAL A 33 30.01 -0.65 -10.73
CA VAL A 33 30.67 -0.71 -9.42
C VAL A 33 29.97 0.17 -8.41
N LEU A 34 29.63 1.42 -8.77
CA LEU A 34 28.89 2.34 -7.90
C LEU A 34 27.51 1.78 -7.53
N ARG A 35 26.79 1.22 -8.49
CA ARG A 35 25.50 0.57 -8.23
C ARG A 35 25.68 -0.62 -7.29
N THR A 36 26.65 -1.49 -7.55
CA THR A 36 26.90 -2.67 -6.71
C THR A 36 27.30 -2.26 -5.30
N ALA A 37 28.13 -1.22 -5.16
CA ALA A 37 28.53 -0.69 -3.86
C ALA A 37 27.33 -0.11 -3.11
N TRP A 38 26.45 0.63 -3.78
CA TRP A 38 25.21 1.15 -3.20
C TRP A 38 24.26 0.02 -2.78
N GLU A 39 24.10 -0.99 -3.64
CA GLU A 39 23.33 -2.19 -3.34
C GLU A 39 23.91 -2.94 -2.13
N MET A 40 25.24 -3.03 -1.99
CA MET A 40 25.90 -3.66 -0.84
C MET A 40 25.75 -2.84 0.45
N GLU A 41 25.81 -1.50 0.37
CA GLU A 41 25.62 -0.61 1.51
C GLU A 41 24.19 -0.70 2.05
N GLU A 42 23.21 -0.72 1.16
CA GLU A 42 21.80 -0.84 1.53
C GLU A 42 21.38 -2.30 1.81
N ALA A 43 22.11 -3.31 1.33
CA ALA A 43 21.73 -4.72 1.43
C ALA A 43 21.48 -5.16 2.88
N LYS A 44 22.34 -4.73 3.80
CA LYS A 44 22.18 -5.09 5.22
C LYS A 44 20.92 -4.48 5.81
N ALA A 45 20.68 -3.19 5.56
CA ALA A 45 19.48 -2.49 6.01
C ALA A 45 18.22 -3.07 5.35
N ALA A 46 18.27 -3.42 4.06
CA ALA A 46 17.18 -4.05 3.34
C ALA A 46 16.87 -5.46 3.88
N GLN A 47 17.91 -6.25 4.20
CA GLN A 47 17.77 -7.57 4.79
C GLN A 47 17.19 -7.49 6.21
N GLU A 48 17.70 -6.58 7.04
CA GLU A 48 17.16 -6.31 8.37
C GLU A 48 15.70 -5.82 8.29
N ARG A 49 15.38 -4.96 7.32
CA ARG A 49 14.02 -4.46 7.07
C ARG A 49 13.06 -5.55 6.58
N ALA A 50 13.54 -6.51 5.81
CA ALA A 50 12.77 -7.64 5.31
C ALA A 50 12.53 -8.70 6.40
N ALA A 51 13.44 -8.81 7.38
CA ALA A 51 13.31 -9.73 8.51
C ALA A 51 12.29 -9.28 9.57
N LYS A 52 11.93 -7.98 9.59
CA LYS A 52 10.98 -7.42 10.56
C LYS A 52 9.54 -7.54 10.06
N SER A 53 8.66 -7.96 10.96
CA SER A 53 7.22 -7.85 10.79
C SER A 53 6.78 -6.38 10.73
N ARG A 54 5.64 -6.13 10.06
CA ARG A 54 5.03 -4.79 9.99
C ARG A 54 4.81 -4.18 11.39
N LEU A 55 4.51 -5.03 12.38
CA LEU A 55 4.30 -4.60 13.76
C LEU A 55 5.61 -4.16 14.43
N GLU A 56 6.70 -4.90 14.24
CA GLU A 56 8.02 -4.54 14.79
C GLU A 56 8.50 -3.20 14.22
N ILE A 57 8.30 -2.96 12.93
CA ILE A 57 8.63 -1.68 12.29
C ILE A 57 7.83 -0.52 12.91
N LEU A 58 6.54 -0.73 13.16
CA LEU A 58 5.70 0.28 13.81
C LEU A 58 6.07 0.51 15.28
N GLN A 59 6.51 -0.54 15.98
CA GLN A 59 6.97 -0.44 17.36
C GLN A 59 8.29 0.32 17.46
N GLU A 60 9.21 0.11 16.51
CA GLU A 60 10.45 0.89 16.40
C GLU A 60 10.15 2.37 16.09
N ALA A 61 9.33 2.62 15.06
CA ALA A 61 8.94 3.97 14.66
C ALA A 61 8.20 4.75 15.77
N ARG A 62 7.53 4.06 16.70
CA ARG A 62 6.88 4.70 17.86
C ARG A 62 7.88 5.45 18.75
N GLY A 63 9.11 4.97 18.85
CA GLY A 63 10.17 5.59 19.66
C GLY A 63 10.89 6.74 18.94
N GLU A 64 10.67 6.89 17.65
CA GLU A 64 11.34 7.88 16.81
C GLU A 64 10.62 9.24 16.83
N PRO A 65 11.35 10.35 16.66
CA PRO A 65 10.74 11.66 16.50
C PRO A 65 9.88 11.71 15.22
N CYS A 66 8.75 12.43 15.28
CA CYS A 66 7.91 12.63 14.10
C CYS A 66 8.72 13.24 12.94
N THR A 67 8.63 12.64 11.75
CA THR A 67 9.25 13.16 10.52
C THR A 67 8.54 14.41 9.97
N CYS A 68 7.43 14.81 10.59
CA CYS A 68 6.66 15.97 10.19
C CYS A 68 7.40 17.28 10.54
N LYS A 69 7.62 18.14 9.53
CA LYS A 69 8.24 19.48 9.70
C LYS A 69 7.54 20.37 10.73
N GLN A 70 6.27 20.07 11.03
CA GLN A 70 5.48 20.64 12.12
C GLN A 70 5.09 19.48 13.03
N ALA A 71 5.86 19.31 14.12
CA ALA A 71 5.69 18.21 15.06
C ALA A 71 4.21 18.03 15.45
N SER A 72 3.74 16.78 15.39
CA SER A 72 2.43 16.35 15.90
C SER A 72 1.18 16.76 15.14
N ARG A 73 1.25 17.46 13.98
CA ARG A 73 0.03 17.78 13.20
C ARG A 73 -0.74 16.53 12.75
N TRP A 74 -0.04 15.51 12.28
CA TRP A 74 -0.70 14.26 11.88
C TRP A 74 -1.42 13.57 13.03
N HIS A 75 -0.79 13.55 14.21
CA HIS A 75 -1.39 12.97 15.40
C HIS A 75 -2.62 13.77 15.87
N ALA A 76 -2.52 15.10 15.89
CA ALA A 76 -3.62 15.98 16.25
C ALA A 76 -4.80 15.83 15.26
N SER A 77 -4.53 15.87 13.96
CA SER A 77 -5.56 15.70 12.92
C SER A 77 -6.20 14.32 12.93
N ALA A 78 -5.42 13.25 13.16
CA ALA A 78 -5.97 11.91 13.29
C ALA A 78 -6.85 11.77 14.54
N THR A 79 -6.46 12.36 15.66
CA THR A 79 -7.23 12.34 16.91
C THR A 79 -8.53 13.11 16.75
N GLU A 80 -8.46 14.33 16.24
CA GLU A 80 -9.64 15.17 15.95
C GLU A 80 -10.61 14.45 15.02
N LEU A 81 -10.11 13.80 13.96
CA LEU A 81 -10.94 13.02 13.04
C LEU A 81 -11.66 11.87 13.75
N LEU A 82 -10.97 11.11 14.59
CA LEU A 82 -11.56 9.99 15.33
C LEU A 82 -12.63 10.49 16.31
N GLU A 83 -12.35 11.57 17.05
CA GLU A 83 -13.28 12.21 17.97
C GLU A 83 -14.55 12.70 17.26
N HIS A 84 -14.40 13.38 16.12
CA HIS A 84 -15.51 13.91 15.34
C HIS A 84 -16.45 12.81 14.83
N ASN A 85 -15.95 11.58 14.68
CA ASN A 85 -16.71 10.41 14.24
C ASN A 85 -17.17 9.52 15.41
N GLY A 86 -16.95 9.93 16.66
CA GLY A 86 -17.32 9.14 17.85
C GLY A 86 -16.51 7.85 18.00
N ILE A 87 -15.31 7.77 17.41
CA ILE A 87 -14.43 6.60 17.46
C ILE A 87 -13.34 6.86 18.50
N SER A 88 -13.22 6.00 19.51
CA SER A 88 -12.13 6.16 20.48
C SER A 88 -10.78 5.78 19.87
N CYS A 89 -9.73 6.55 20.15
CA CYS A 89 -8.36 6.25 19.74
C CYS A 89 -7.91 4.86 20.18
N LYS A 90 -8.36 4.40 21.35
CA LYS A 90 -8.05 3.06 21.87
C LYS A 90 -8.68 1.95 21.02
N SER A 91 -9.95 2.09 20.67
CA SER A 91 -10.66 1.12 19.82
C SER A 91 -10.05 1.06 18.43
N PHE A 92 -9.75 2.22 17.84
CA PHE A 92 -9.09 2.30 16.54
C PHE A 92 -7.70 1.65 16.58
N ALA A 93 -6.86 2.00 17.57
CA ALA A 93 -5.52 1.44 17.70
C ALA A 93 -5.54 -0.08 17.92
N LEU A 94 -6.50 -0.60 18.69
CA LEU A 94 -6.64 -2.05 18.88
C LEU A 94 -7.00 -2.75 17.56
N ALA A 95 -7.98 -2.21 16.81
CA ALA A 95 -8.38 -2.77 15.52
C ALA A 95 -7.22 -2.78 14.52
N VAL A 96 -6.46 -1.67 14.43
CA VAL A 96 -5.27 -1.57 13.57
C VAL A 96 -4.18 -2.54 14.02
N LYS A 97 -3.93 -2.67 15.34
CA LYS A 97 -2.95 -3.61 15.87
C LYS A 97 -3.33 -5.06 15.56
N GLU A 98 -4.58 -5.44 15.77
CA GLU A 98 -5.07 -6.79 15.46
C GLU A 98 -4.93 -7.10 13.98
N LEU A 99 -5.32 -6.16 13.10
CA LEU A 99 -5.13 -6.26 11.65
C LEU A 99 -3.66 -6.53 11.29
N LEU A 100 -2.73 -5.78 11.90
CA LEU A 100 -1.31 -5.89 11.61
C LEU A 100 -0.65 -7.14 12.20
N CYS A 101 -1.09 -7.58 13.39
CA CYS A 101 -0.59 -8.78 14.05
C CYS A 101 -0.91 -10.04 13.26
N LYS A 102 -2.10 -10.10 12.66
CA LYS A 102 -2.54 -11.31 11.96
C LYS A 102 -2.01 -11.42 10.53
N GLY A 103 -1.38 -10.35 10.01
CA GLY A 103 -0.51 -10.39 8.83
C GLY A 103 -1.17 -10.67 7.47
N CYS A 104 -2.44 -11.05 7.43
CA CYS A 104 -3.14 -11.50 6.23
C CYS A 104 -4.08 -10.43 5.66
N ALA A 105 -3.55 -9.24 5.39
CA ALA A 105 -4.29 -8.21 4.67
C ALA A 105 -4.02 -8.33 3.17
N PHE A 106 -5.04 -8.70 2.39
CA PHE A 106 -4.96 -8.59 0.94
C PHE A 106 -5.19 -7.13 0.54
N THR A 107 -4.24 -6.55 -0.21
CA THR A 107 -4.30 -5.14 -0.62
C THR A 107 -4.38 -5.02 -2.12
N ASN A 108 -5.48 -4.44 -2.61
CA ASN A 108 -5.76 -4.15 -4.01
C ASN A 108 -5.61 -5.32 -4.99
N PRO A 109 -6.70 -5.74 -5.65
CA PRO A 109 -6.60 -6.72 -6.71
C PRO A 109 -5.79 -6.18 -7.90
N ALA A 110 -4.93 -7.02 -8.47
CA ALA A 110 -4.15 -6.67 -9.66
C ALA A 110 -5.08 -6.45 -10.87
N THR A 111 -4.67 -5.68 -11.87
CA THR A 111 -5.46 -5.53 -13.11
C THR A 111 -5.18 -6.67 -14.10
N THR A 112 -5.24 -7.91 -13.62
CA THR A 112 -4.97 -9.12 -14.42
C THR A 112 -6.14 -10.11 -14.29
N SER A 113 -6.17 -11.13 -15.15
CA SER A 113 -7.23 -12.15 -15.11
C SER A 113 -7.32 -12.95 -13.81
N PHE A 114 -6.32 -12.83 -12.93
CA PHE A 114 -6.22 -13.53 -11.64
C PHE A 114 -5.98 -12.54 -10.50
N ALA A 115 -6.75 -11.45 -10.54
CA ALA A 115 -6.59 -10.27 -9.72
C ALA A 115 -6.63 -10.52 -8.21
N TRP A 116 -7.30 -11.59 -7.77
CA TRP A 116 -7.65 -11.84 -6.36
C TRP A 116 -6.85 -12.98 -5.70
N ILE A 117 -5.81 -13.53 -6.35
CA ILE A 117 -4.99 -14.60 -5.76
C ILE A 117 -4.44 -14.17 -4.38
N GLY A 118 -4.66 -15.00 -3.37
CA GLY A 118 -4.23 -14.77 -1.98
C GLY A 118 -5.27 -14.04 -1.12
N ALA A 119 -6.35 -13.50 -1.69
CA ALA A 119 -7.41 -12.87 -0.91
C ALA A 119 -8.29 -13.89 -0.18
N GLU A 120 -8.35 -15.15 -0.62
CA GLU A 120 -9.08 -16.24 0.02
C GLU A 120 -8.49 -16.62 1.38
N GLU A 121 -7.17 -16.46 1.53
CA GLU A 121 -6.46 -16.66 2.80
C GLU A 121 -6.36 -15.39 3.65
N ALA A 122 -6.83 -14.26 3.11
CA ALA A 122 -6.80 -12.99 3.80
C ALA A 122 -7.87 -12.96 4.90
N GLU A 123 -7.47 -12.46 6.07
CA GLU A 123 -8.40 -12.20 7.15
C GLU A 123 -9.08 -10.84 7.03
N VAL A 124 -8.48 -9.93 6.26
CA VAL A 124 -9.05 -8.63 5.92
C VAL A 124 -8.67 -8.26 4.49
N ILE A 125 -9.60 -7.66 3.75
CA ILE A 125 -9.34 -7.12 2.43
C ILE A 125 -9.33 -5.60 2.51
N PHE A 126 -8.27 -4.97 1.99
CA PHE A 126 -8.14 -3.52 1.90
C PHE A 126 -8.05 -3.06 0.44
N LEU A 127 -9.04 -2.29 0.02
CA LEU A 127 -9.17 -1.76 -1.33
C LEU A 127 -8.86 -0.25 -1.31
N ASN A 128 -7.60 0.11 -1.56
CA ASN A 128 -7.12 1.49 -1.54
C ASN A 128 -7.35 2.22 -2.87
N ASP A 129 -8.00 3.39 -2.81
CA ASP A 129 -8.47 4.17 -3.97
C ASP A 129 -9.25 3.31 -4.98
N PHE A 130 -10.16 2.49 -4.44
CA PHE A 130 -10.86 1.48 -5.20
C PHE A 130 -11.86 2.07 -6.18
N ARG A 131 -11.82 1.55 -7.40
CA ARG A 131 -12.81 1.81 -8.45
C ARG A 131 -13.21 0.48 -9.02
N TRP A 132 -14.51 0.20 -8.98
CA TRP A 132 -15.01 -1.03 -9.56
C TRP A 132 -14.77 -1.04 -11.08
N SER A 133 -14.36 -2.20 -11.58
CA SER A 133 -14.23 -2.50 -12.99
C SER A 133 -14.57 -3.97 -13.21
N PRO A 134 -15.29 -4.34 -14.29
CA PRO A 134 -15.57 -5.74 -14.60
C PRO A 134 -14.31 -6.56 -14.87
N GLN A 135 -13.17 -5.92 -15.16
CA GLN A 135 -11.86 -6.58 -15.29
C GLN A 135 -11.27 -7.01 -13.95
N VAL A 136 -11.68 -6.36 -12.86
CA VAL A 136 -11.20 -6.63 -11.51
C VAL A 136 -12.06 -7.71 -10.85
N ILE A 137 -13.38 -7.53 -10.89
CA ILE A 137 -14.36 -8.48 -10.35
C ILE A 137 -15.71 -8.21 -11.00
N ARG A 138 -16.49 -9.25 -11.30
CA ARG A 138 -17.86 -9.05 -11.79
C ARG A 138 -18.70 -8.41 -10.69
N TRP A 139 -19.62 -7.52 -11.07
CA TRP A 139 -20.45 -6.79 -10.11
C TRP A 139 -21.20 -7.73 -9.15
N HIS A 140 -21.82 -8.77 -9.68
CA HIS A 140 -22.54 -9.77 -8.89
C HIS A 140 -21.62 -10.51 -7.91
N ASP A 141 -20.42 -10.92 -8.34
CA ASP A 141 -19.45 -11.59 -7.46
C ASP A 141 -18.99 -10.67 -6.32
N LEU A 142 -18.83 -9.37 -6.58
CA LEU A 142 -18.49 -8.40 -5.54
C LEU A 142 -19.65 -8.23 -4.52
N LEU A 143 -20.90 -8.22 -4.97
CA LEU A 143 -22.06 -8.17 -4.08
C LEU A 143 -22.12 -9.40 -3.16
N LEU A 144 -21.91 -10.60 -3.72
CA LEU A 144 -21.87 -11.84 -2.95
C LEU A 144 -20.72 -11.84 -1.94
N LEU A 145 -19.54 -11.38 -2.37
CA LEU A 145 -18.36 -11.28 -1.50
C LEU A 145 -18.62 -10.35 -0.31
N LEU A 146 -19.27 -9.21 -0.52
CA LEU A 146 -19.64 -8.26 0.54
C LEU A 146 -20.74 -8.77 1.48
N GLU A 147 -21.47 -9.82 1.08
CA GLU A 147 -22.46 -10.50 1.92
C GLU A 147 -21.87 -11.69 2.68
N GLY A 148 -20.57 -11.97 2.50
CA GLY A 148 -19.95 -13.19 3.04
C GLY A 148 -20.49 -14.47 2.40
N GLN A 149 -21.08 -14.39 1.20
CA GLN A 149 -21.56 -15.56 0.47
C GLN A 149 -20.45 -16.23 -0.32
N LEU A 150 -20.72 -17.48 -0.73
CA LEU A 150 -19.79 -18.26 -1.53
C LEU A 150 -19.53 -17.60 -2.89
N VAL A 151 -18.26 -17.29 -3.20
CA VAL A 151 -17.85 -16.73 -4.49
C VAL A 151 -16.75 -17.56 -5.14
N HIS A 152 -16.87 -17.79 -6.44
CA HIS A 152 -15.85 -18.42 -7.27
C HIS A 152 -15.15 -17.38 -8.13
N LEU A 153 -13.86 -17.13 -7.88
CA LEU A 153 -13.05 -16.19 -8.66
C LEU A 153 -12.01 -16.94 -9.52
N PRO A 154 -11.72 -16.44 -10.74
CA PRO A 154 -10.86 -17.14 -11.69
C PRO A 154 -9.44 -17.35 -11.13
N ALA A 155 -8.91 -18.55 -11.31
CA ALA A 155 -7.53 -18.92 -10.97
C ALA A 155 -6.75 -19.47 -12.18
N PRO A 156 -5.41 -19.30 -12.25
CA PRO A 156 -4.60 -19.84 -13.32
C PRO A 156 -4.58 -21.37 -13.26
N LYS A 157 -5.18 -22.03 -14.27
CA LYS A 157 -5.31 -23.50 -14.30
C LYS A 157 -3.98 -24.26 -14.40
N SER A 158 -2.88 -23.57 -14.73
CA SER A 158 -1.53 -24.14 -14.73
C SER A 158 -0.99 -24.42 -13.33
N HIS A 159 -1.46 -23.69 -12.32
CA HIS A 159 -1.03 -23.83 -10.92
C HIS A 159 -2.17 -24.25 -9.98
N PHE A 160 -3.43 -23.99 -10.37
CA PHE A 160 -4.61 -24.26 -9.54
C PHE A 160 -5.58 -25.21 -10.27
N ALA A 161 -5.94 -26.32 -9.62
CA ALA A 161 -6.86 -27.30 -10.19
C ALA A 161 -8.32 -26.79 -10.28
N LYS A 162 -8.67 -25.79 -9.46
CA LYS A 162 -10.00 -25.21 -9.35
C LYS A 162 -9.90 -23.68 -9.25
N ASP A 163 -11.01 -23.02 -9.49
CA ASP A 163 -11.12 -21.58 -9.21
C ASP A 163 -11.01 -21.31 -7.70
N MET A 164 -10.63 -20.09 -7.36
CA MET A 164 -10.53 -19.65 -5.98
C MET A 164 -11.92 -19.63 -5.36
N VAL A 165 -12.02 -20.09 -4.12
CA VAL A 165 -13.29 -20.17 -3.39
C VAL A 165 -13.21 -19.23 -2.19
N PHE A 166 -14.12 -18.26 -2.14
CA PHE A 166 -14.33 -17.42 -0.97
C PHE A 166 -15.57 -17.94 -0.25
N ASP A 167 -15.38 -18.56 0.92
CA ASP A 167 -16.46 -19.10 1.76
C ASP A 167 -16.48 -18.48 3.16
N ARG A 168 -15.68 -17.41 3.36
CA ARG A 168 -15.55 -16.67 4.62
C ARG A 168 -16.19 -15.29 4.49
N ASP A 169 -16.80 -14.84 5.59
CA ASP A 169 -17.23 -13.45 5.77
C ASP A 169 -16.02 -12.57 6.15
N THR A 170 -15.14 -12.36 5.17
CA THR A 170 -13.89 -11.60 5.35
C THR A 170 -14.19 -10.10 5.35
N PRO A 171 -13.88 -9.36 6.43
CA PRO A 171 -14.08 -7.91 6.49
C PRO A 171 -13.36 -7.17 5.36
N ILE A 172 -14.07 -6.25 4.71
CA ILE A 172 -13.55 -5.43 3.60
C ILE A 172 -13.57 -3.96 3.97
N PHE A 173 -12.40 -3.31 3.82
CA PHE A 173 -12.24 -1.87 3.96
C PHE A 173 -11.90 -1.29 2.60
N ALA A 174 -12.52 -0.17 2.23
CA ALA A 174 -12.21 0.52 0.99
C ALA A 174 -12.02 2.02 1.23
N THR A 175 -11.08 2.62 0.50
CA THR A 175 -10.97 4.07 0.35
C THR A 175 -11.27 4.42 -1.09
N SER A 176 -11.97 5.53 -1.32
CA SER A 176 -12.24 6.04 -2.66
C SER A 176 -12.56 7.54 -2.60
N LYS A 177 -12.41 8.22 -3.74
CA LYS A 177 -12.84 9.62 -3.85
C LYS A 177 -14.37 9.78 -3.84
N TYR A 178 -15.08 8.81 -4.38
CA TYR A 178 -16.54 8.80 -4.49
C TYR A 178 -17.09 7.40 -4.17
N PRO A 179 -18.38 7.27 -3.78
CA PRO A 179 -19.01 5.98 -3.60
C PRO A 179 -18.90 5.07 -4.84
N VAL A 180 -18.90 3.76 -4.61
CA VAL A 180 -18.87 2.77 -5.70
C VAL A 180 -20.22 2.78 -6.42
N VAL A 181 -20.20 2.98 -7.73
CA VAL A 181 -21.41 3.03 -8.58
C VAL A 181 -21.30 2.03 -9.74
N PHE A 182 -22.45 1.52 -10.19
CA PHE A 182 -22.51 0.71 -11.41
C PHE A 182 -22.81 1.61 -12.61
N VAL A 183 -21.92 1.62 -13.60
CA VAL A 183 -22.09 2.38 -14.84
C VAL A 183 -22.31 1.43 -16.00
N LYS A 184 -23.44 1.60 -16.69
CA LYS A 184 -23.82 0.85 -17.88
C LYS A 184 -24.11 1.82 -19.03
N ASN A 185 -23.43 1.64 -20.16
CA ASN A 185 -23.56 2.52 -21.34
C ASN A 185 -23.35 4.01 -21.03
N GLY A 186 -22.44 4.33 -20.09
CA GLY A 186 -22.15 5.71 -19.69
C GLY A 186 -23.18 6.33 -18.73
N MET A 187 -24.24 5.62 -18.37
CA MET A 187 -25.22 6.04 -17.38
C MET A 187 -25.06 5.23 -16.09
N VAL A 188 -25.29 5.89 -14.95
CA VAL A 188 -25.34 5.19 -13.66
C VAL A 188 -26.64 4.40 -13.60
N ASP A 189 -26.53 3.12 -13.28
CA ASP A 189 -27.69 2.30 -12.96
C ASP A 189 -28.01 2.48 -11.47
N GLU A 190 -29.11 3.18 -11.18
CA GLU A 190 -29.48 3.53 -9.81
C GLU A 190 -29.78 2.30 -8.96
N ARG A 191 -30.46 1.29 -9.54
CA ARG A 191 -30.87 0.09 -8.81
C ARG A 191 -29.66 -0.77 -8.43
N GLU A 192 -28.76 -1.00 -9.37
CA GLU A 192 -27.51 -1.73 -9.09
C GLU A 192 -26.65 -0.98 -8.05
N THR A 193 -26.56 0.35 -8.20
CA THR A 193 -25.81 1.19 -7.27
C THR A 193 -26.41 1.19 -5.86
N GLU A 194 -27.73 1.20 -5.72
CA GLU A 194 -28.41 1.10 -4.43
C GLU A 194 -28.11 -0.24 -3.75
N MET A 195 -28.14 -1.34 -4.51
CA MET A 195 -27.74 -2.66 -4.00
C MET A 195 -26.30 -2.63 -3.45
N MET A 196 -25.34 -2.03 -4.17
CA MET A 196 -23.99 -1.89 -3.62
C MET A 196 -23.96 -1.05 -2.35
N THR A 197 -24.66 0.10 -2.36
CA THR A 197 -24.61 1.09 -1.28
C THR A 197 -25.01 0.51 0.07
N VAL A 198 -26.07 -0.32 0.12
CA VAL A 198 -26.54 -0.91 1.39
C VAL A 198 -25.57 -1.92 2.02
N ARG A 199 -24.57 -2.39 1.26
CA ARG A 199 -23.54 -3.34 1.73
C ARG A 199 -22.30 -2.63 2.28
N TRP A 200 -22.22 -1.30 2.17
CA TRP A 200 -21.12 -0.52 2.73
C TRP A 200 -21.56 0.31 3.92
N ARG A 201 -20.70 0.40 4.93
CA ARG A 201 -20.74 1.49 5.91
C ARG A 201 -19.79 2.58 5.44
N THR A 202 -20.33 3.67 4.90
CA THR A 202 -19.54 4.76 4.33
C THR A 202 -19.28 5.86 5.35
N PHE A 203 -18.02 6.29 5.46
CA PHE A 203 -17.61 7.45 6.23
C PHE A 203 -17.04 8.49 5.27
N THR A 204 -17.61 9.70 5.26
CA THR A 204 -17.09 10.81 4.45
C THR A 204 -16.12 11.63 5.27
N LEU A 205 -14.84 11.60 4.89
CA LEU A 205 -13.79 12.36 5.54
C LEU A 205 -13.60 13.68 4.79
N ASN A 206 -14.11 14.77 5.36
CA ASN A 206 -13.90 16.11 4.82
C ASN A 206 -12.66 16.73 5.48
N TRP A 207 -11.61 17.00 4.71
CA TRP A 207 -10.48 17.81 5.16
C TRP A 207 -10.37 19.04 4.26
N GLN A 208 -10.85 20.18 4.76
CA GLN A 208 -10.66 21.47 4.10
C GLN A 208 -9.30 22.03 4.53
N ILE A 209 -8.36 22.17 3.60
CA ILE A 209 -7.13 22.92 3.86
C ILE A 209 -7.56 24.38 4.11
N PRO A 210 -7.27 24.99 5.26
CA PRO A 210 -7.61 26.38 5.49
C PRO A 210 -6.95 27.26 4.42
N GLU A 211 -7.66 28.26 3.90
CA GLU A 211 -7.16 29.15 2.82
C GLU A 211 -5.78 29.76 3.15
N ALA A 212 -5.50 30.04 4.41
CA ALA A 212 -4.19 30.54 4.87
C ALA A 212 -3.02 29.55 4.66
N LYS A 213 -3.29 28.31 4.22
CA LYS A 213 -2.31 27.24 3.94
C LYS A 213 -2.41 26.69 2.51
N GLN A 214 -3.24 27.30 1.64
CA GLN A 214 -3.24 27.07 0.18
C GLN A 214 -2.25 28.02 -0.49
#